data_AF-A0A0B1SQK7-F1
#
_entry.id   AF-A0A0B1SQK7-F1
#
_cell.length_a   1.000
_cell.length_b   1.000
_cell.length_c   1.000
_cell.angle_alpha   90.00
_cell.angle_beta   90.00
_cell.angle_gamma   90.00
#
_symmetry.space_group_name_H-M   'P 1'
#
loop_
_entity.id
_entity.type
_entity.pdbx_description
1 polymer ?
#
loop_
_entity_poly.entity_id
_entity_poly.type
_entity_poly.pdbx_seq_one_letter_code
_entity_poly.pdbx_strand_id
1 'polypeptide(L)'
;MHEVQEALSDEFDGIECSVGPGPDLSQSPFRLDVPHLGRQITFVPDIAHLDEFDSSGLHRINLSKSSALFTDGYSSCCLELVLGRGRNWRDPLIKLFDRLYPNKWAFFVVELEQVRSQSHMHIP
;
A
#
# COMPACT_ATOMS: atom_id res chain seq x y z
N MET A 1 -9.87 -9.85 -10.45
CA MET A 1 -9.79 -8.70 -11.37
C MET A 1 -11.19 -8.16 -11.66
N HIS A 2 -12.08 -8.94 -12.29
CA HIS A 2 -13.47 -8.51 -12.58
C HIS A 2 -14.24 -8.07 -11.32
N GLU A 3 -14.18 -8.84 -10.24
CA GLU A 3 -14.85 -8.51 -8.95
C GLU A 3 -14.37 -7.18 -8.35
N VAL A 4 -13.12 -6.79 -8.57
CA VAL A 4 -12.56 -5.52 -8.09
C VAL A 4 -13.09 -4.37 -8.94
N GLN A 5 -13.10 -4.52 -10.26
CA GLN A 5 -13.63 -3.50 -11.17
C GLN A 5 -15.14 -3.30 -10.97
N GLU A 6 -15.90 -4.39 -10.87
CA GLU A 6 -17.35 -4.35 -10.63
C GLU A 6 -17.69 -3.74 -9.27
N ALA A 7 -16.89 -4.00 -8.23
CA ALA A 7 -17.14 -3.42 -6.92
C ALA A 7 -16.85 -1.92 -6.83
N LEU A 8 -16.00 -1.41 -7.71
CA LEU A 8 -15.59 -0.01 -7.71
C LEU A 8 -16.32 0.80 -8.78
N SER A 9 -16.97 0.17 -9.77
CA SER A 9 -17.55 0.85 -10.94
C SER A 9 -18.64 1.87 -10.63
N ASP A 10 -19.28 1.75 -9.47
CA ASP A 10 -20.29 2.72 -9.01
C ASP A 10 -19.68 4.01 -8.44
N GLU A 11 -18.40 3.97 -8.05
CA GLU A 11 -17.71 5.04 -7.33
C GLU A 11 -16.70 5.80 -8.21
N PHE A 12 -16.27 5.22 -9.33
CA PHE A 12 -15.29 5.83 -10.25
C PHE A 12 -15.75 5.74 -11.70
N ASP A 13 -15.58 6.84 -12.44
CA ASP A 13 -15.96 6.97 -13.86
C ASP A 13 -15.09 6.12 -14.81
N GLY A 14 -14.07 5.44 -14.28
CA GLY A 14 -13.22 4.50 -15.01
C GLY A 14 -12.28 3.76 -14.06
N ILE A 15 -12.16 2.44 -14.21
CA ILE A 15 -11.27 1.60 -13.40
C ILE A 15 -10.51 0.64 -14.29
N GLU A 16 -9.18 0.70 -14.22
CA GLU A 16 -8.32 -0.34 -14.73
C GLU A 16 -7.71 -1.09 -13.56
N CYS A 17 -7.74 -2.42 -13.66
CA CYS A 17 -7.26 -3.32 -12.62
C CYS A 17 -6.33 -4.34 -13.28
N SER A 18 -5.07 -4.36 -12.87
CA SER A 18 -4.03 -5.27 -13.38
C SER A 18 -3.23 -5.87 -12.24
N VAL A 19 -2.53 -6.96 -12.53
CA VAL A 19 -1.46 -7.48 -11.67
C VAL A 19 -0.15 -7.24 -12.40
N GLY A 20 0.75 -6.52 -11.75
CA GLY A 20 2.04 -6.15 -12.32
C GLY A 20 3.17 -6.29 -11.31
N PRO A 21 4.41 -6.02 -11.73
CA PRO A 21 5.57 -5.98 -10.83
C PRO A 21 5.51 -4.81 -9.83
N GLY A 22 4.55 -3.87 -9.99
CA GLY A 22 4.50 -2.64 -9.23
C GLY A 22 5.57 -1.63 -9.65
N PRO A 23 5.54 -0.41 -9.09
CA PRO A 23 6.53 0.61 -9.37
C PRO A 23 7.88 0.28 -8.74
N ASP A 24 8.97 0.75 -9.36
CA ASP A 24 10.29 0.79 -8.71
C ASP A 24 10.30 1.88 -7.63
N LEU A 25 10.28 1.46 -6.37
CA LEU A 25 10.22 2.35 -5.21
C LEU A 25 11.55 3.07 -4.95
N SER A 26 12.65 2.66 -5.58
CA SER A 26 13.92 3.39 -5.52
C SER A 26 13.90 4.67 -6.36
N GLN A 27 12.96 4.75 -7.31
CA GLN A 27 12.81 5.90 -8.19
C GLN A 27 11.85 6.95 -7.62
N SER A 28 11.89 8.14 -8.22
CA SER A 28 10.85 9.16 -8.00
C SER A 28 9.48 8.56 -8.30
N PRO A 29 8.44 8.80 -7.49
CA PRO A 29 8.33 9.76 -6.38
C PRO A 29 8.67 9.22 -4.99
N PHE A 30 9.02 7.94 -4.86
CA PHE A 30 9.16 7.25 -3.59
C PHE A 30 10.57 7.39 -2.98
N ARG A 31 11.61 7.21 -3.81
CA ARG A 31 13.03 7.33 -3.42
C ARG A 31 13.39 6.55 -2.15
N LEU A 32 12.89 5.32 -2.03
CA LEU A 32 13.21 4.42 -0.94
C LEU A 32 14.54 3.69 -1.21
N ASP A 33 15.18 3.18 -0.16
CA ASP A 33 16.39 2.36 -0.28
C ASP A 33 16.12 0.93 -0.77
N VAL A 34 14.85 0.61 -1.10
CA VAL A 34 14.40 -0.66 -1.65
C VAL A 34 13.65 -0.45 -2.96
N PRO A 35 13.85 -1.29 -3.98
CA PRO A 35 13.12 -1.18 -5.25
C PRO A 35 11.70 -1.74 -5.18
N HIS A 36 11.42 -2.66 -4.24
CA HIS A 36 10.12 -3.32 -4.11
C HIS A 36 9.64 -3.31 -2.66
N LEU A 37 8.31 -3.36 -2.51
CA LEU A 37 7.65 -3.46 -1.20
C LEU A 37 7.79 -4.84 -0.56
N GLY A 38 8.28 -5.85 -1.29
CA GLY A 38 8.51 -7.17 -0.73
C GLY A 38 7.32 -8.12 -0.77
N ARG A 39 7.55 -9.32 -0.24
CA ARG A 39 6.54 -10.38 -0.02
C ARG A 39 6.18 -10.50 1.46
N GLN A 40 7.13 -10.22 2.34
CA GLN A 40 6.90 -10.07 3.77
C GLN A 40 6.79 -8.60 4.10
N ILE A 41 5.63 -8.19 4.61
CA ILE A 41 5.34 -6.80 4.98
C ILE A 41 4.73 -6.82 6.38
N THR A 42 5.37 -6.14 7.32
CA THR A 42 4.85 -5.96 8.67
C THR A 42 4.79 -4.48 8.99
N PHE A 43 3.61 -3.99 9.33
CA PHE A 43 3.45 -2.66 9.87
C PHE A 43 3.59 -2.69 11.40
N VAL A 44 4.35 -1.74 11.93
CA VAL A 44 4.51 -1.51 13.36
C VAL A 44 3.97 -0.11 13.69
N PRO A 45 2.85 0.00 14.44
CA PRO A 45 2.24 1.29 14.81
C PRO A 45 3.09 2.08 15.81
N ASP A 46 3.81 1.37 16.66
CA ASP A 46 4.65 1.95 17.71
C ASP A 46 5.99 1.22 17.79
N ILE A 47 7.02 1.84 17.22
CA ILE A 47 8.40 1.32 17.21
C ILE A 47 9.07 1.37 18.59
N ALA A 48 8.47 2.04 19.58
CA ALA A 48 9.02 2.07 20.93
C ALA A 48 8.88 0.71 21.64
N HIS A 49 7.99 -0.16 21.16
CA HIS A 49 7.67 -1.46 21.75
C HIS A 49 8.06 -2.61 20.82
N LEU A 50 9.32 -2.64 20.37
CA LEU A 50 9.85 -3.63 19.41
C LEU A 50 10.58 -4.81 20.07
N ASP A 51 10.53 -4.95 21.40
CA ASP A 51 11.42 -5.84 22.16
C ASP A 51 11.37 -7.33 21.74
N GLU A 52 10.29 -7.78 21.10
CA GLU A 52 10.11 -9.16 20.60
C GLU A 52 10.05 -9.27 19.06
N PHE A 53 10.17 -8.15 18.34
CA PHE A 53 10.08 -8.15 16.88
C PHE A 53 11.47 -8.37 16.25
N ASP A 54 11.71 -9.56 15.73
CA ASP A 54 12.92 -9.86 14.95
C ASP A 54 12.83 -9.22 13.56
N SER A 55 13.54 -8.10 13.39
CA SER A 55 13.66 -7.40 12.10
C SER A 55 14.86 -7.85 11.27
N SER A 56 15.55 -8.94 11.64
CA SER A 56 16.76 -9.40 10.96
C SER A 56 16.47 -9.72 9.50
N GLY A 57 17.21 -9.08 8.58
CA GLY A 57 17.02 -9.25 7.15
C GLY A 57 15.85 -8.46 6.54
N LEU A 58 15.16 -7.62 7.34
CA LEU A 58 14.11 -6.73 6.85
C LEU A 58 14.62 -5.30 6.72
N HIS A 59 14.21 -4.64 5.65
CA HIS A 59 14.33 -3.20 5.44
C HIS A 59 13.26 -2.46 6.23
N ARG A 60 13.63 -1.32 6.81
CA ARG A 60 12.73 -0.46 7.58
C ARG A 60 12.41 0.81 6.81
N ILE A 61 11.13 1.05 6.55
CA ILE A 61 10.60 2.28 5.95
C ILE A 61 9.87 3.05 7.06
N ASN A 62 10.40 4.23 7.44
CA ASN A 62 9.75 5.06 8.45
C ASN A 62 8.53 5.77 7.85
N LEU A 63 7.37 5.58 8.47
CA LEU A 63 6.12 6.23 8.06
C LEU A 63 5.82 7.47 8.91
N SER A 64 6.26 7.46 10.17
CA SER A 64 6.18 8.60 11.10
C SER A 64 7.31 8.54 12.13
N LYS A 65 7.24 9.38 13.17
CA LYS A 65 8.17 9.32 14.31
C LYS A 65 7.97 8.05 15.16
N SER A 66 6.77 7.47 15.16
CA SER A 66 6.42 6.32 15.99
C SER A 66 6.09 5.08 15.19
N SER A 67 5.89 5.16 13.88
CA SER A 67 5.48 4.01 13.06
C SER A 67 6.43 3.73 11.91
N ALA A 68 6.58 2.44 11.60
CA ALA A 68 7.42 1.96 10.51
C ALA A 68 6.81 0.74 9.82
N LEU A 69 7.19 0.52 8.58
CA LEU A 69 6.93 -0.69 7.82
C LEU A 69 8.24 -1.46 7.66
N PHE A 70 8.19 -2.76 7.94
CA PHE A 70 9.30 -3.68 7.74
C PHE A 70 9.01 -4.57 6.54
N THR A 71 9.98 -4.69 5.64
CA THR A 71 9.83 -5.42 4.38
C THR A 71 11.07 -6.21 3.99
N ASP A 72 10.90 -7.37 3.36
CA ASP A 72 12.00 -8.13 2.78
C ASP A 72 12.58 -7.53 1.47
N GLY A 73 11.93 -6.53 0.89
CA GLY A 73 12.40 -5.82 -0.31
C GLY A 73 12.47 -6.66 -1.59
N TYR A 74 12.02 -7.93 -1.57
CA TYR A 74 12.07 -8.80 -2.73
C TYR A 74 11.02 -8.43 -3.78
N SER A 75 11.28 -8.80 -5.04
CA SER A 75 10.28 -8.63 -6.09
C SER A 75 9.01 -9.42 -5.77
N SER A 76 7.87 -8.77 -5.96
CA SER A 76 6.54 -9.35 -5.75
C SER A 76 5.58 -8.82 -6.82
N CYS A 77 4.39 -9.42 -6.90
CA CYS A 77 3.32 -8.89 -7.72
C CYS A 77 2.45 -7.97 -6.87
N CYS A 78 2.06 -6.84 -7.45
CA CYS A 78 1.17 -5.86 -6.84
C CYS A 78 -0.16 -5.82 -7.59
N LEU A 79 -1.23 -5.52 -6.86
CA LEU A 79 -2.49 -5.12 -7.47
C LEU A 79 -2.35 -3.65 -7.90
N GLU A 80 -2.45 -3.39 -9.19
CA GLU A 80 -2.39 -2.05 -9.75
C GLU A 80 -3.81 -1.59 -10.05
N LEU A 81 -4.16 -0.41 -9.54
CA LEU A 81 -5.48 0.21 -9.68
C LEU A 81 -5.31 1.61 -10.27
N VAL A 82 -5.90 1.85 -11.44
CA VAL A 82 -6.03 3.18 -12.02
C VAL A 82 -7.47 3.63 -11.84
N LEU A 83 -7.67 4.67 -11.05
CA LEU A 83 -9.00 5.17 -10.66
C LEU A 83 -9.27 6.51 -11.34
N GLY A 84 -10.30 6.57 -12.19
CA GLY A 84 -10.74 7.77 -12.88
C GLY A 84 -11.59 8.66 -11.99
N ARG A 85 -11.25 9.96 -11.91
CA ARG A 85 -12.06 11.05 -11.32
C ARG A 85 -12.72 10.74 -9.95
N GLY A 86 -12.00 10.10 -9.03
CA GLY A 86 -12.46 9.92 -7.65
C GLY A 86 -11.83 10.95 -6.69
N ARG A 87 -12.65 11.74 -5.96
CA ARG A 87 -12.16 12.58 -4.85
C ARG A 87 -11.93 11.79 -3.55
N ASN A 88 -12.49 10.60 -3.45
CA ASN A 88 -12.42 9.75 -2.26
C ASN A 88 -12.15 8.30 -2.69
N TRP A 89 -10.88 7.99 -2.95
CA TRP A 89 -10.49 6.62 -3.29
C TRP A 89 -10.51 5.68 -2.07
N ARG A 90 -10.40 6.25 -0.87
CA ARG A 90 -10.17 5.52 0.37
C ARG A 90 -11.38 4.68 0.78
N ASP A 91 -12.56 5.28 0.90
CA ASP A 91 -13.74 4.56 1.42
C ASP A 91 -14.19 3.40 0.51
N PRO A 92 -14.22 3.53 -0.83
CA PRO A 92 -14.54 2.43 -1.73
C PRO A 92 -13.55 1.26 -1.62
N LEU A 93 -12.24 1.55 -1.52
CA LEU A 93 -11.23 0.50 -1.35
C LEU A 93 -11.37 -0.18 0.01
N ILE A 94 -11.59 0.56 1.10
CA ILE A 94 -11.81 -0.02 2.43
C ILE A 94 -12.99 -0.98 2.41
N LYS A 95 -14.15 -0.55 1.92
CA LYS A 95 -15.32 -1.42 1.80
C LYS A 95 -15.05 -2.68 0.98
N LEU A 96 -14.29 -2.54 -0.12
CA LEU A 96 -13.93 -3.67 -0.97
C LEU A 96 -13.04 -4.68 -0.23
N PHE A 97 -11.94 -4.22 0.37
CA PHE A 97 -10.98 -5.12 0.99
C PHE A 97 -11.48 -5.68 2.33
N ASP A 98 -12.32 -4.96 3.08
CA ASP A 98 -13.01 -5.52 4.26
C ASP A 98 -13.93 -6.67 3.85
N ARG A 99 -14.60 -6.56 2.70
CA ARG A 99 -15.44 -7.62 2.15
C ARG A 99 -14.62 -8.82 1.66
N LEU A 100 -13.50 -8.57 0.98
CA LEU A 100 -12.69 -9.63 0.37
C LEU A 100 -11.71 -10.29 1.35
N TYR A 101 -11.19 -9.55 2.33
CA TYR A 101 -10.14 -9.97 3.25
C TYR A 101 -10.45 -9.56 4.70
N PRO A 102 -11.55 -10.05 5.29
CA PRO A 102 -12.15 -9.54 6.54
C PRO A 102 -11.25 -9.60 7.79
N ASN A 103 -10.07 -10.21 7.74
CA ASN A 103 -9.23 -10.39 8.93
C ASN A 103 -7.77 -9.93 8.77
N LYS A 104 -7.26 -9.66 7.56
CA LYS A 104 -5.84 -9.32 7.35
C LYS A 104 -5.61 -8.60 6.01
N TRP A 105 -5.67 -7.28 6.02
CA TRP A 105 -5.19 -6.50 4.88
C TRP A 105 -4.66 -5.14 5.34
N ALA A 106 -3.67 -4.63 4.61
CA ALA A 106 -3.13 -3.29 4.76
C ALA A 106 -2.73 -2.80 3.37
N PHE A 107 -2.89 -1.51 3.13
CA PHE A 107 -2.44 -0.88 1.90
C PHE A 107 -1.46 0.25 2.21
N PHE A 108 -0.45 0.34 1.37
CA PHE A 108 0.42 1.50 1.31
C PHE A 108 0.04 2.27 0.05
N VAL A 109 -0.58 3.45 0.22
CA VAL A 109 -0.94 4.32 -0.90
C VAL A 109 -0.11 5.59 -0.82
N VAL A 110 0.43 5.97 -1.97
CA VAL A 110 1.09 7.27 -2.15
C VAL A 110 0.29 8.03 -3.17
N GLU A 111 -0.29 9.15 -2.73
CA GLU A 111 -1.00 10.05 -3.63
C GLU A 111 0.01 10.86 -4.44
N LEU A 112 -0.12 10.78 -5.76
CA LEU A 112 0.69 11.53 -6.72
C LEU A 112 -0.09 12.75 -7.22
N GLU A 113 -0.73 13.51 -6.33
CA GLU A 113 -1.22 14.83 -6.70
C GLU A 113 -0.08 15.86 -6.61
N GLN A 114 -0.04 16.72 -7.63
CA GLN A 114 0.96 17.75 -7.90
C GLN A 114 1.80 18.20 -6.69
N VAL A 115 3.10 17.85 -6.74
CA VAL A 115 4.22 18.45 -5.96
C VAL A 115 4.35 18.04 -4.47
N ARG A 116 3.47 17.21 -3.89
CA ARG A 116 3.70 16.65 -2.53
C ARG A 116 3.27 15.19 -2.41
N SER A 117 4.24 14.29 -2.29
CA SER A 117 3.99 12.90 -1.90
C SER A 117 3.41 12.86 -0.48
N GLN A 118 2.16 12.41 -0.34
CA GLN A 118 1.57 12.07 0.95
C GLN A 118 1.35 10.56 1.02
N SER A 119 1.94 9.93 2.02
CA SER A 119 1.80 8.50 2.28
C SER A 119 0.63 8.29 3.25
N HIS A 120 -0.37 7.53 2.83
CA HIS A 120 -1.53 7.18 3.65
C HIS A 120 -1.60 5.66 3.82
N MET A 121 -1.69 5.20 5.07
CA MET A 121 -1.90 3.80 5.43
C MET A 121 -3.14 3.68 6.30
N HIS A 122 -3.97 2.68 6.01
CA HIS A 122 -5.13 2.31 6.83
C HIS A 122 -5.02 0.85 7.24
N ILE A 123 -5.50 0.59 8.44
CA ILE A 123 -5.53 -0.71 9.10
C ILE A 123 -6.94 -0.81 9.69
N PRO A 124 -7.67 -1.90 9.43
CA PRO A 124 -8.97 -2.14 10.04
C PRO A 124 -8.88 -2.30 11.56
#